data_AF-A0A843J946-F1
#
_entry.id   AF-A0A843J946-F1
#
_cell.length_a   1.000
_cell.length_b   1.000
_cell.length_c   1.000
_cell.angle_alpha   90.00
_cell.angle_beta   90.00
_cell.angle_gamma   90.00
#
_symmetry.space_group_name_H-M   'P 1'
#
loop_
_entity.id
_entity.type
_entity.pdbx_description
1 polymer ?
#
loop_
_entity_poly.entity_id
_entity_poly.type
_entity_poly.pdbx_seq_one_letter_code
_entity_poly.pdbx_strand_id
1 'polypeptide(L)'
;DLAVAITNLLHSEKYGIYHVTNEGECSWYDFAKLIFELSNVDVNVIPVSTEEFPRPAPRPHYSVLDNKKWNASGFVPMRDYKEALGAYLSLYNFFKRLRKI
;
A
#
# COMPACT_ATOMS: atom_id res chain seq x y z
N ASP A 1 -1.35 -6.91 5.38
CA ASP A 1 -1.71 -7.65 4.16
C ASP A 1 -0.62 -8.59 3.70
N LEU A 2 0.56 -8.08 3.29
CA LEU A 2 1.67 -8.94 2.83
C LEU A 2 2.02 -10.09 3.79
N ALA A 3 2.12 -9.82 5.10
CA ALA A 3 2.43 -10.87 6.08
C ALA A 3 1.38 -12.00 6.15
N VAL A 4 0.10 -11.66 6.01
CA VAL A 4 -0.99 -12.65 5.93
C VAL A 4 -0.87 -13.45 4.63
N ALA A 5 -0.56 -12.78 3.52
CA ALA A 5 -0.37 -13.45 2.24
C ALA A 5 0.82 -14.43 2.25
N ILE A 6 1.94 -14.04 2.87
CA ILE A 6 3.10 -14.94 3.10
C ILE A 6 2.68 -16.14 3.94
N THR A 7 1.91 -15.93 5.01
CA THR A 7 1.42 -17.03 5.87
C THR A 7 0.53 -18.00 5.09
N ASN A 8 -0.34 -17.50 4.22
CA ASN A 8 -1.17 -18.33 3.35
C ASN A 8 -0.32 -19.15 2.36
N LEU A 9 0.76 -18.59 1.83
CA LEU A 9 1.70 -19.31 0.96
C LEU A 9 2.44 -20.41 1.74
N LEU A 10 2.90 -20.12 2.96
CA LEU A 10 3.61 -21.09 3.81
C LEU A 10 2.76 -22.32 4.14
N HIS A 11 1.46 -22.15 4.32
CA HIS A 11 0.51 -23.25 4.57
C HIS A 11 -0.07 -23.85 3.29
N SER A 12 0.51 -23.54 2.13
CA SER A 12 0.11 -24.09 0.84
C SER A 12 1.30 -24.78 0.16
N GLU A 13 1.02 -25.56 -0.87
CA GLU A 13 2.06 -26.11 -1.76
C GLU A 13 2.16 -25.31 -3.08
N LYS A 14 1.68 -24.06 -3.09
CA LYS A 14 1.61 -23.22 -4.29
C LYS A 14 2.91 -22.42 -4.46
N TYR A 15 3.94 -23.09 -4.95
CA TYR A 15 5.28 -22.53 -5.06
C TYR A 15 5.48 -21.53 -6.23
N GLY A 16 6.59 -20.80 -6.15
CA GLY A 16 7.12 -19.94 -7.21
C GLY A 16 7.02 -18.45 -6.87
N ILE A 17 7.16 -17.60 -7.89
CA ILE A 17 7.24 -16.15 -7.72
C ILE A 17 5.83 -15.52 -7.75
N TYR A 18 5.53 -14.62 -6.83
CA TYR A 18 4.26 -13.92 -6.71
C TYR A 18 4.48 -12.41 -6.61
N HIS A 19 3.64 -11.63 -7.30
CA HIS A 19 3.36 -10.26 -6.88
C HIS A 19 2.26 -10.28 -5.82
N VAL A 20 2.45 -9.47 -4.78
CA VAL A 20 1.48 -9.30 -3.70
C VAL A 20 1.51 -7.84 -3.25
N THR A 21 0.65 -7.03 -3.85
CA THR A 21 0.39 -5.65 -3.45
C THR A 21 -1.10 -5.48 -3.15
N ASN A 22 -1.49 -4.45 -2.41
CA ASN A 22 -2.91 -4.09 -2.33
C ASN A 22 -3.44 -3.73 -3.73
N GLU A 23 -4.73 -3.98 -3.97
CA GLU A 23 -5.37 -3.66 -5.25
C GLU A 23 -5.55 -2.15 -5.41
N GLY A 24 -5.75 -1.74 -6.67
CA GLY A 24 -5.84 -0.34 -7.06
C GLY A 24 -4.47 0.27 -7.38
N GLU A 25 -4.50 1.50 -7.91
CA GLU A 25 -3.32 2.25 -8.27
C GLU A 25 -3.44 3.70 -7.80
N CYS A 26 -2.28 4.35 -7.59
CA CYS A 26 -2.21 5.74 -7.22
C CYS A 26 -0.82 6.30 -7.54
N SER A 27 -0.73 7.62 -7.73
CA SER A 27 0.54 8.32 -7.67
C SER A 27 0.95 8.56 -6.21
N TRP A 28 2.22 8.95 -5.98
CA TRP A 28 2.66 9.41 -4.66
C TRP A 28 1.85 10.60 -4.16
N TYR A 29 1.40 11.46 -5.07
CA TYR A 29 0.54 12.60 -4.76
C TYR A 29 -0.82 12.14 -4.23
N ASP A 30 -1.50 11.22 -4.93
CA ASP A 30 -2.81 10.70 -4.51
C ASP A 30 -2.72 9.98 -3.17
N PHE A 31 -1.65 9.20 -2.97
CA PHE A 31 -1.41 8.51 -1.70
C PHE A 31 -1.20 9.48 -0.53
N ALA A 32 -0.37 10.52 -0.73
CA ALA A 32 -0.13 11.55 0.28
C ALA A 32 -1.42 12.32 0.62
N LYS A 33 -2.18 12.72 -0.40
CA LYS A 33 -3.47 13.39 -0.23
C LYS A 33 -4.43 12.55 0.61
N LEU A 34 -4.57 11.26 0.27
CA LEU A 34 -5.43 10.34 1.01
C LEU A 34 -4.98 10.16 2.46
N ILE A 35 -3.68 10.10 2.75
CA ILE A 35 -3.17 10.04 4.13
C ILE A 35 -3.65 11.23 4.95
N PHE A 36 -3.54 12.44 4.42
CA PHE A 36 -3.94 13.66 5.13
C PHE A 36 -5.46 13.77 5.29
N GLU A 37 -6.23 13.41 4.25
CA GLU A 37 -7.69 13.31 4.32
C GLU A 37 -8.13 12.36 5.44
N LEU A 38 -7.60 11.12 5.46
CA LEU A 38 -7.94 10.12 6.48
C LEU A 38 -7.43 10.48 7.88
N SER A 39 -6.42 11.35 7.98
CA SER A 39 -5.87 11.80 9.25
C SER A 39 -6.56 13.07 9.80
N ASN A 40 -7.52 13.65 9.07
CA ASN A 40 -8.13 14.94 9.37
C ASN A 40 -7.08 16.06 9.59
N VAL A 41 -6.02 16.06 8.78
CA VAL A 41 -4.99 17.10 8.81
C VAL A 41 -5.22 18.03 7.63
N ASP A 42 -5.49 19.30 7.92
CA ASP A 42 -5.64 20.32 6.89
C ASP A 42 -4.25 20.71 6.35
N VAL A 43 -3.94 20.23 5.14
CA VAL A 43 -2.71 20.56 4.43
C VAL A 43 -2.98 20.57 2.93
N ASN A 44 -2.43 21.57 2.25
CA ASN A 44 -2.46 21.64 0.80
C ASN A 44 -1.35 20.76 0.21
N VAL A 45 -1.71 19.58 -0.30
CA VAL A 45 -0.77 18.73 -1.05
C VAL A 45 -0.62 19.27 -2.46
N ILE A 46 0.61 19.59 -2.86
CA ILE A 46 0.92 20.15 -4.19
C ILE A 46 1.56 19.04 -5.04
N PRO A 47 1.01 18.72 -6.23
CA PRO A 47 1.62 17.75 -7.13
C PRO A 47 2.91 18.32 -7.72
N VAL A 48 3.92 17.45 -7.90
CA VAL A 48 5.23 17.80 -8.47
C VAL A 48 5.69 16.70 -9.42
N SER A 49 6.49 17.06 -10.41
CA SER A 49 7.07 16.14 -11.38
C SER A 49 8.34 15.46 -10.83
N THR A 50 8.79 14.40 -11.50
CA THR A 50 10.04 13.72 -11.11
C THR A 50 11.25 14.61 -11.35
N GLU A 51 11.20 15.44 -12.40
CA GLU A 51 12.24 16.37 -12.81
C GLU A 51 12.47 17.48 -11.77
N GLU A 52 11.43 17.87 -11.03
CA GLU A 52 11.52 18.85 -9.94
C GLU A 52 12.29 18.29 -8.72
N PHE A 53 12.38 16.97 -8.57
CA PHE A 53 13.04 16.30 -7.45
C PHE A 53 14.01 15.20 -7.92
N PRO A 54 15.12 15.57 -8.58
CA PRO A 54 16.07 14.59 -9.10
C PRO A 54 16.69 13.77 -7.97
N ARG A 55 16.75 12.46 -8.16
CA ARG A 55 17.42 11.51 -7.26
C ARG A 55 18.48 10.76 -8.04
N PRO A 56 19.61 10.34 -7.39
CA PRO A 56 20.65 9.59 -8.07
C PRO A 56 20.17 8.28 -8.70
N ALA A 57 19.20 7.62 -8.07
CA ALA A 57 18.60 6.39 -8.60
C ALA A 57 17.35 6.74 -9.45
N PRO A 58 17.28 6.27 -10.71
CA PRO A 58 16.09 6.44 -11.54
C PRO A 58 14.92 5.69 -10.92
N ARG A 59 13.73 6.30 -10.95
CA ARG A 59 12.49 5.67 -10.49
C ARG A 59 11.62 5.35 -11.70
N PRO A 60 10.98 4.17 -11.73
CA PRO A 60 10.03 3.86 -12.79
C PRO A 60 8.82 4.80 -12.71
N HIS A 61 8.35 5.28 -13.88
CA HIS A 61 7.12 6.08 -13.96
C HIS A 61 5.87 5.28 -13.58
N TYR A 62 5.92 3.96 -13.74
CA TYR A 62 4.82 3.04 -13.43
C TYR A 62 5.38 1.80 -12.72
N SER A 63 4.89 1.53 -11.51
CA SER A 63 5.35 0.41 -10.66
C SER A 63 4.21 -0.41 -10.06
N VAL A 64 3.01 -0.32 -10.66
CA VAL A 64 1.88 -1.18 -10.29
C VAL A 64 2.21 -2.61 -10.70
N LEU A 65 1.94 -3.55 -9.79
CA LEU A 65 2.19 -4.98 -9.99
C LEU A 65 0.85 -5.71 -10.09
N ASP A 66 0.69 -6.53 -11.12
CA ASP A 66 -0.49 -7.38 -11.29
C ASP A 66 -0.38 -8.64 -10.39
N ASN A 67 -1.38 -8.83 -9.52
CA ASN A 67 -1.55 -9.98 -8.64
C ASN A 67 -2.10 -11.23 -9.36
N LYS A 68 -2.04 -11.31 -10.69
CA LYS A 68 -2.60 -12.41 -11.50
C LYS A 68 -2.30 -13.82 -10.99
N LYS A 69 -1.05 -14.12 -10.59
CA LYS A 69 -0.71 -15.46 -10.08
C LYS A 69 -1.36 -15.73 -8.72
N TRP A 70 -1.42 -14.72 -7.86
CA TRP A 70 -2.11 -14.81 -6.57
C TRP A 70 -3.59 -15.14 -6.77
N ASN A 71 -4.26 -14.40 -7.67
CA ASN A 71 -5.67 -14.60 -8.01
C ASN A 71 -5.92 -15.95 -8.68
N ALA A 72 -5.10 -16.34 -9.66
CA ALA A 72 -5.19 -17.64 -10.34
C ALA A 72 -4.89 -18.84 -9.41
N SER A 73 -4.17 -18.60 -8.31
CA SER A 73 -3.92 -19.60 -7.29
C SER A 73 -5.13 -19.81 -6.35
N GLY A 74 -6.24 -19.08 -6.53
CA GLY A 74 -7.45 -19.24 -5.72
C GLY A 74 -7.33 -18.70 -4.28
N PHE A 75 -6.36 -17.82 -4.03
CA PHE A 75 -6.33 -17.04 -2.80
C PHE A 75 -7.38 -15.92 -2.84
N VAL A 76 -7.80 -15.44 -1.67
CA VAL A 76 -8.68 -14.28 -1.58
C VAL A 76 -7.97 -13.08 -2.22
N PRO A 77 -8.62 -12.33 -3.13
CA PRO A 77 -8.03 -11.13 -3.72
C PRO A 77 -7.52 -10.16 -2.66
N MET A 78 -6.44 -9.46 -2.97
CA MET A 78 -5.91 -8.45 -2.06
C MET A 78 -6.95 -7.33 -1.92
N ARG A 79 -7.08 -6.76 -0.72
CA ARG A 79 -7.98 -5.61 -0.52
C ARG A 79 -7.45 -4.35 -1.19
N ASP A 80 -8.34 -3.42 -1.48
CA ASP A 80 -8.01 -2.10 -2.03
C ASP A 80 -7.06 -1.33 -1.10
N TYR A 81 -6.11 -0.59 -1.67
CA TYR A 81 -5.10 0.14 -0.90
C TYR A 81 -5.70 1.20 0.03
N LYS A 82 -6.86 1.78 -0.30
CA LYS A 82 -7.53 2.80 0.53
C LYS A 82 -8.08 2.15 1.80
N GLU A 83 -8.69 0.97 1.68
CA GLU A 83 -9.14 0.18 2.84
C GLU A 83 -7.95 -0.23 3.71
N ALA A 84 -6.85 -0.66 3.08
CA ALA A 84 -5.64 -1.04 3.79
C ALA A 84 -5.01 0.12 4.57
N LEU A 85 -4.92 1.29 3.93
CA LEU A 85 -4.41 2.50 4.54
C LEU A 85 -5.30 2.97 5.71
N GLY A 86 -6.62 2.98 5.52
CA GLY A 86 -7.57 3.34 6.58
C GLY A 86 -7.46 2.44 7.81
N ALA A 87 -7.33 1.12 7.59
CA ALA A 87 -7.09 0.17 8.68
C ALA A 87 -5.76 0.43 9.40
N TYR A 88 -4.68 0.71 8.65
CA TYR A 88 -3.38 1.02 9.23
C TYR A 88 -3.42 2.30 10.09
N LEU A 89 -4.00 3.38 9.57
CA LEU A 89 -4.09 4.66 10.30
C LEU A 89 -4.96 4.53 11.56
N SER A 90 -6.06 3.79 11.49
CA SER A 90 -6.91 3.50 12.64
C SER A 90 -6.14 2.78 13.76
N LEU A 91 -5.39 1.73 13.39
CA LEU A 91 -4.57 0.97 14.33
C LEU A 91 -3.42 1.81 14.90
N TYR A 92 -2.75 2.60 14.05
CA TYR A 92 -1.69 3.51 14.47
C TYR A 92 -2.21 4.53 15.50
N ASN A 93 -3.35 5.15 15.24
CA ASN A 93 -3.96 6.13 16.14
C ASN A 93 -4.37 5.51 17.48
N PHE A 94 -4.90 4.28 17.46
CA PHE A 94 -5.19 3.54 18.68
C PHE A 94 -3.94 3.35 19.54
N PHE A 95 -2.84 2.83 18.97
CA PHE A 95 -1.59 2.63 19.71
C PHE A 95 -0.91 3.93 20.12
N LYS A 96 -0.97 4.97 19.28
CA LYS A 96 -0.46 6.31 19.62
C LYS A 96 -1.18 6.88 20.83
N ARG A 97 -2.48 6.61 20.99
CA ARG A 97 -3.26 7.04 22.16
C ARG A 97 -2.89 6.25 23.43
N LEU A 98 -2.62 4.96 23.30
CA LEU A 98 -2.20 4.10 24.42
C LEU A 98 -0.78 4.42 24.94
N ARG A 99 0.13 4.86 24.07
CA ARG A 99 1.52 5.21 24.44
C ARG A 99 1.67 6.62 25.04
N LYS A 100 0.58 7.38 25.22
CA LYS A 100 0.59 8.68 25.91
C LYS A 100 0.34 8.53 27.43
N ILE A 101 1.08 7.64 28.08
CA ILE A 101 1.26 7.56 29.55
C ILE A 101 2.76 7.67 29.81
#